data_AF-A0A223ARP5-F1
#
_entry.id   AF-A0A223ARP5-F1
#
_cell.length_a   1.000
_cell.length_b   1.000
_cell.length_c   1.000
_cell.angle_alpha   90.00
_cell.angle_beta   90.00
_cell.angle_gamma   90.00
#
_symmetry.space_group_name_H-M   'P 1'
#
loop_
_entity.id
_entity.type
_entity.pdbx_description
1 polymer ?
#
loop_
_entity_poly.entity_id
_entity_poly.type
_entity_poly.pdbx_seq_one_letter_code
_entity_poly.pdbx_strand_id
1 'polypeptide(L)'
;MFVPKNPILGIRTAWSEYNDITWKKSNKFLGILLVIVGIISILTFFTISSDMAEKVFLVSLSASFLISVIYSKFVYAKEKDNR
;
A
#
# COMPACT_ATOMS: atom_id res chain seq x y z
N MET A 1 15.23 2.61 8.51
CA MET A 1 14.97 2.94 7.10
C MET A 1 14.10 4.19 7.02
N PHE A 2 14.66 5.32 6.57
CA PHE A 2 13.89 6.51 6.18
C PHE A 2 13.21 6.19 4.85
N VAL A 3 11.90 6.46 4.73
CA VAL A 3 11.23 6.45 3.43
C VAL A 3 11.24 7.91 2.97
N PRO A 4 12.17 8.32 2.10
CA PRO A 4 12.21 9.69 1.61
C PRO A 4 10.90 10.01 0.90
N LYS A 5 10.46 11.28 1.01
CA LYS A 5 9.35 11.79 0.19
C LYS A 5 9.78 11.76 -1.27
N ASN A 6 9.25 10.80 -2.02
CA ASN A 6 9.44 10.73 -3.45
C ASN A 6 8.41 11.67 -4.10
N PRO A 7 8.84 12.60 -4.97
CA PRO A 7 7.93 13.57 -5.59
C PRO A 7 6.93 12.92 -6.55
N ILE A 8 7.25 11.73 -7.07
CA ILE A 8 6.50 11.07 -8.13
C ILE A 8 5.72 9.86 -7.57
N LEU A 9 6.34 9.06 -6.70
CA LEU A 9 5.79 7.78 -6.26
C LEU A 9 5.35 7.81 -4.79
N GLY A 10 4.15 7.31 -4.54
CA GLY A 10 3.61 7.11 -3.18
C GLY A 10 2.13 7.42 -3.09
N ILE A 11 1.55 7.13 -1.93
CA ILE A 11 0.17 7.52 -1.62
C ILE A 11 0.20 9.00 -1.25
N ARG A 12 -0.35 9.83 -2.14
CA ARG A 12 -0.41 11.28 -2.00
C ARG A 12 -1.84 11.74 -1.71
N THR A 13 -2.34 11.29 -0.57
CA THR A 13 -3.62 11.75 0.00
C THR A 13 -3.34 12.92 0.96
N ALA A 14 -4.33 13.81 1.17
CA ALA A 14 -4.20 14.89 2.14
C ALA A 14 -3.79 14.39 3.56
N TRP A 15 -4.16 13.15 3.90
CA TRP A 15 -3.80 12.48 5.15
C TRP A 15 -2.34 12.01 5.20
N SER A 16 -1.83 11.39 4.13
CA SER A 16 -0.47 10.86 4.07
C SER A 16 0.59 11.95 3.91
N GLU A 17 0.23 13.13 3.41
CA GLU A 17 1.17 14.25 3.27
C GLU A 17 1.26 15.15 4.52
N TYR A 18 0.39 14.94 5.52
CA TYR A 18 0.26 15.80 6.69
C TYR A 18 1.59 16.09 7.42
N ASN A 19 2.45 15.08 7.58
CA ASN A 19 3.81 15.22 8.10
C ASN A 19 4.70 14.07 7.61
N ASP A 20 5.99 14.10 7.94
CA ASP A 20 6.91 13.05 7.46
C ASP A 20 6.67 11.68 8.11
N ILE A 21 6.05 11.65 9.29
CA ILE A 21 5.72 10.42 10.00
C ILE A 21 4.54 9.70 9.33
N THR A 22 3.46 10.42 9.03
CA THR A 22 2.29 9.93 8.28
C THR A 22 2.68 9.48 6.89
N TRP A 23 3.54 10.23 6.20
CA TRP A 23 4.12 9.85 4.91
C TRP A 23 4.86 8.52 4.99
N LYS A 24 5.80 8.42 5.94
CA LYS A 24 6.64 7.24 6.12
C LYS A 24 5.81 6.01 6.48
N LYS A 25 4.87 6.12 7.43
CA LYS A 25 4.01 5.01 7.86
C LYS A 25 3.12 4.52 6.70
N SER A 26 2.46 5.44 5.99
CA SER A 26 1.53 5.10 4.90
C SER A 26 2.26 4.43 3.72
N ASN A 27 3.39 4.99 3.28
CA ASN A 27 4.13 4.45 2.14
C ASN A 27 4.90 3.17 2.48
N LYS A 28 5.39 3.02 3.72
CA LYS A 28 5.98 1.75 4.17
C LYS A 28 4.93 0.63 4.15
N PHE A 29 3.71 0.93 4.59
CA PHE A 29 2.60 -0.04 4.57
C PHE A 29 2.21 -0.46 3.15
N LEU A 30 2.06 0.50 2.22
CA LEU A 30 1.83 0.19 0.80
C LEU A 30 2.96 -0.69 0.24
N GLY A 31 4.22 -0.35 0.49
CA GLY A 31 5.35 -1.15 0.02
C GLY A 31 5.30 -2.61 0.51
N ILE A 32 4.97 -2.82 1.78
CA ILE A 32 4.79 -4.17 2.34
C ILE A 32 3.64 -4.91 1.65
N LEU A 33 2.50 -4.25 1.44
CA LEU A 33 1.36 -4.84 0.73
C LEU A 33 1.73 -5.27 -0.69
N LEU A 34 2.45 -4.43 -1.43
CA LEU A 34 2.88 -4.74 -2.79
C LEU A 34 3.83 -5.95 -2.84
N VAL A 35 4.73 -6.09 -1.86
CA VAL A 35 5.58 -7.29 -1.74
C VAL A 35 4.74 -8.53 -1.49
N ILE A 36 3.75 -8.45 -0.59
CA ILE A 36 2.84 -9.57 -0.31
C ILE A 36 2.03 -9.95 -1.56
N VAL A 37 1.47 -8.97 -2.27
CA VAL A 37 0.75 -9.19 -3.54
C VAL A 37 1.65 -9.88 -4.57
N GLY A 38 2.90 -9.43 -4.71
CA GLY A 38 3.86 -10.05 -5.62
C GLY A 38 4.13 -11.52 -5.30
N ILE A 39 4.33 -11.85 -4.02
CA ILE A 39 4.54 -13.24 -3.57
C ILE A 39 3.31 -14.10 -3.86
N ILE A 40 2.11 -13.61 -3.52
CA ILE A 40 0.85 -14.32 -3.78
C ILE A 40 0.67 -14.57 -5.28
N SER A 41 1.01 -13.59 -6.11
CA SER A 41 0.85 -13.67 -7.56
C SER A 41 1.78 -14.71 -8.17
N ILE A 42 3.04 -14.75 -7.74
CA ILE A 42 4.00 -15.78 -8.17
C ILE A 42 3.46 -17.17 -7.83
N LEU A 43 3.00 -17.38 -6.59
CA LEU A 43 2.45 -18.68 -6.16
C LEU A 43 1.18 -19.07 -6.95
N THR A 44 0.32 -18.09 -7.25
CA THR A 44 -0.92 -18.34 -8.00
C THR A 44 -0.64 -18.73 -9.44
N PHE A 45 0.38 -18.12 -10.07
CA PHE A 45 0.79 -18.45 -11.44
C PHE A 45 1.27 -19.89 -11.61
N PHE A 46 1.87 -20.49 -10.57
CA PHE A 46 2.30 -21.89 -10.60
C PHE A 46 1.19 -22.90 -10.27
N THR A 47 0.05 -22.45 -9.75
CA THR A 47 -0.98 -23.35 -9.19
C THR A 47 -2.29 -23.34 -9.98
N ILE A 48 -2.63 -22.25 -10.66
CA ILE A 48 -3.92 -22.05 -11.34
C ILE A 48 -3.69 -21.63 -12.80
N SER A 49 -4.69 -21.79 -13.66
CA SER A 49 -4.71 -21.28 -15.03
C SER A 49 -4.38 -19.78 -15.09
N SER A 50 -3.70 -19.36 -16.17
CA SER A 50 -3.26 -17.97 -16.39
C SER A 50 -4.37 -16.92 -16.27
N ASP A 51 -5.56 -17.17 -16.83
CA ASP A 51 -6.71 -16.25 -16.75
C ASP A 51 -7.15 -15.99 -15.29
N MET A 52 -7.16 -17.03 -14.46
CA MET A 52 -7.52 -16.90 -13.06
C MET A 52 -6.39 -16.25 -12.24
N ALA A 53 -5.13 -16.58 -12.54
CA ALA A 53 -3.98 -15.96 -11.89
C ALA A 53 -3.91 -14.45 -12.15
N GLU A 54 -4.21 -14.02 -13.39
CA GLU A 54 -4.32 -12.60 -13.75
C GLU A 54 -5.42 -11.90 -12.94
N LYS A 55 -6.60 -12.50 -12.84
CA LYS A 55 -7.72 -11.95 -12.05
C LYS A 55 -7.35 -11.80 -10.57
N VAL A 56 -6.70 -12.81 -9.98
CA VAL A 56 -6.24 -12.77 -8.58
C VAL A 56 -5.22 -11.64 -8.38
N PHE A 57 -4.27 -11.48 -9.31
CA PHE A 57 -3.30 -10.39 -9.25
C PHE A 57 -3.97 -9.01 -9.31
N LEU A 58 -4.85 -8.78 -10.28
CA LEU A 58 -5.52 -7.48 -10.43
C LEU A 58 -6.38 -7.13 -9.23
N VAL A 59 -7.18 -8.08 -8.73
CA VAL A 59 -8.03 -7.87 -7.55
C VAL A 59 -7.20 -7.57 -6.31
N SER A 60 -6.14 -8.36 -6.07
CA SER A 60 -5.27 -8.16 -4.89
C SER A 60 -4.47 -6.85 -4.96
N LEU A 61 -4.05 -6.44 -6.16
CA LEU A 61 -3.37 -5.17 -6.39
C LEU A 61 -4.32 -3.99 -6.13
N SER A 62 -5.52 -4.00 -6.73
CA SER A 62 -6.52 -2.95 -6.52
C SER A 62 -6.95 -2.86 -5.06
N ALA A 63 -7.18 -4.00 -4.40
CA ALA A 63 -7.49 -4.06 -2.97
C ALA A 63 -6.37 -3.43 -2.12
N SER A 64 -5.10 -3.69 -2.45
CA SER A 64 -3.96 -3.13 -1.73
C SER A 64 -3.92 -1.61 -1.78
N PHE A 65 -4.24 -1.01 -2.93
CA PHE A 65 -4.34 0.45 -3.04
C PHE A 65 -5.49 1.00 -2.19
N LEU A 66 -6.68 0.40 -2.25
CA LEU A 66 -7.84 0.82 -1.44
C LEU A 66 -7.55 0.72 0.06
N ILE A 67 -7.02 -0.41 0.52
CA ILE A 67 -6.63 -0.65 1.91
C ILE A 67 -5.59 0.38 2.34
N SER A 68 -4.63 0.71 1.48
CA SER A 68 -3.59 1.68 1.82
C SER A 68 -4.09 3.12 1.92
N VAL A 69 -5.10 3.52 1.14
CA VAL A 69 -5.78 4.82 1.30
C VAL A 69 -6.54 4.88 2.62
N ILE A 70 -7.24 3.81 3.00
CA ILE A 70 -7.94 3.73 4.30
C ILE A 70 -6.93 3.80 5.45
N TYR A 71 -5.82 3.06 5.32
CA TYR A 71 -4.75 3.05 6.30
C TYR A 71 -4.11 4.44 6.47
N SER A 72 -3.91 5.20 5.39
CA SER A 72 -3.35 6.56 5.50
C SER A 72 -4.25 7.48 6.33
N LYS A 73 -5.57 7.36 6.19
CA LYS A 73 -6.54 8.10 7.02
C LYS A 73 -6.47 7.70 8.50
N PHE A 74 -6.35 6.40 8.79
CA PHE A 74 -6.20 5.91 10.16
C PHE A 74 -4.91 6.41 10.81
N VAL A 75 -3.79 6.32 10.10
CA VAL A 75 -2.49 6.81 10.56
C VAL A 75 -2.54 8.31 10.82
N TYR A 76 -3.17 9.08 9.93
CA TYR A 76 -3.38 10.51 10.13
C TYR A 76 -4.19 10.80 11.39
N ALA A 77 -5.32 10.11 11.60
CA ALA A 77 -6.16 10.32 12.78
C ALA A 77 -5.37 10.07 14.07
N LYS A 78 -4.60 8.98 14.12
CA LYS A 78 -3.73 8.65 15.26
C LYS A 78 -2.63 9.67 15.48
N GLU A 79 -2.01 10.18 14.41
CA GLU A 79 -0.95 11.16 14.51
C GLU A 79 -1.48 12.55 14.90
N LYS A 80 -2.72 12.88 14.54
CA LYS A 80 -3.41 14.10 14.95
C LYS A 80 -3.80 14.07 16.43
N ASP A 81 -4.23 12.92 16.93
CA ASP A 81 -4.62 12.72 18.34
C ASP A 81 -3.42 12.72 19.29
N ASN A 82 -2.26 12.23 18.83
CA ASN A 82 -0.99 12.24 19.58
C ASN A 82 -0.29 13.62 19.64
N ARG A 83 -0.93 14.70 19.16
CA ARG A 83 -0.37 16.05 19.08
C ARG A 83 -1.06 16.98 20.06
#